data_AF-A0A1V4VJQ1-F1
#
_entry.id   AF-A0A1V4VJQ1-F1
#
_cell.length_a   1.000
_cell.length_b   1.000
_cell.length_c   1.000
_cell.angle_alpha   90.00
_cell.angle_beta   90.00
_cell.angle_gamma   90.00
#
_symmetry.space_group_name_H-M   'P 1'
#
loop_
_entity.id
_entity.type
_entity.pdbx_description
1 polymer ?
#
loop_
_entity_poly.entity_id
_entity_poly.type
_entity_poly.pdbx_seq_one_letter_code
_entity_poly.pdbx_strand_id
1 'polypeptide(L)' 'MDEVRLKIEVTPTSQDVDKLIVPELKKQLNLRVDIEKVPKGTLVRSDYKGKRFIDERGKRSGYNSFADDLSKFSFAGV' A
#
# COMPACT_ATOMS: atom_id res chain seq x y z
N MET A 1 5.72 13.71 -9.47
CA MET A 1 6.80 12.91 -8.86
C MET A 1 6.13 11.70 -8.25
N ASP A 2 6.62 10.51 -8.56
CA ASP A 2 6.04 9.27 -8.04
C ASP A 2 6.53 9.05 -6.61
N GLU A 3 5.59 8.74 -5.70
CA GLU A 3 5.82 8.59 -4.26
C GLU A 3 5.29 7.23 -3.82
N VAL A 4 6.06 6.54 -2.98
CA VAL A 4 5.70 5.23 -2.42
C VAL A 4 5.64 5.33 -0.91
N ARG A 5 4.50 4.93 -0.32
CA ARG A 5 4.31 4.86 1.12
C ARG A 5 4.47 3.42 1.60
N LEU A 6 5.37 3.21 2.55
CA LEU A 6 5.65 1.91 3.15
C LEU A 6 5.30 1.94 4.64
N LYS A 7 4.58 0.91 5.10
CA LYS A 7 4.33 0.69 6.52
C LYS A 7 5.19 -0.47 6.99
N ILE A 8 6.01 -0.24 8.01
CA ILE A 8 6.93 -1.24 8.55
C ILE A 8 6.59 -1.47 10.02
N GLU A 9 6.40 -2.74 10.40
CA GLU A 9 6.28 -3.12 11.81
C GLU A 9 7.65 -3.03 12.48
N VAL A 10 7.74 -2.24 13.54
CA VAL A 10 9.00 -2.07 14.26
C VAL A 10 8.80 -2.12 15.76
N THR A 11 9.80 -2.68 16.45
CA THR A 11 9.93 -2.59 17.91
C THR A 11 10.59 -1.26 18.29
N PRO A 12 10.22 -0.65 19.42
CA PRO A 12 10.65 0.72 19.78
C PRO A 12 12.18 0.93 19.87
N THR A 13 12.96 -0.15 20.01
CA THR A 13 14.43 -0.12 20.06
C THR A 13 15.14 -0.08 18.70
N SER A 14 14.41 -0.17 17.59
CA SER A 14 15.01 -0.32 16.26
C SER A 14 15.27 1.03 15.58
N GLN A 15 16.46 1.60 15.83
CA GLN A 15 16.99 2.74 15.06
C GLN A 15 17.46 2.35 13.64
N ASP A 16 17.60 1.05 13.38
CA ASP A 16 18.22 0.52 12.16
C ASP A 16 17.38 0.76 10.91
N VAL A 17 16.06 0.91 11.05
CA VAL A 17 15.15 1.12 9.92
C VAL A 17 15.40 2.44 9.20
N ASP A 18 15.60 3.53 9.95
CA ASP A 18 15.82 4.84 9.33
C ASP A 18 17.24 4.97 8.75
N LYS A 19 18.21 4.30 9.36
CA LYS A 19 19.63 4.43 9.01
C LYS A 19 20.08 3.47 7.91
N LEU A 20 19.47 2.29 7.80
CA LEU A 20 19.88 1.26 6.84
C LEU A 20 18.82 1.05 5.74
N ILE A 21 17.55 0.93 6.12
CA ILE A 21 16.50 0.54 5.17
C ILE A 21 16.10 1.72 4.27
N VAL A 22 15.91 2.92 4.83
CA VAL A 22 15.54 4.11 4.04
C VAL A 22 16.57 4.44 2.94
N PRO A 23 17.88 4.52 3.23
CA PRO A 23 18.87 4.87 2.20
C PRO A 23 19.00 3.80 1.12
N GLU A 24 18.90 2.52 1.50
CA GLU A 24 19.01 1.40 0.59
C GLU A 24 17.81 1.33 -0.37
N LEU A 25 16.59 1.52 0.15
CA LEU A 25 15.37 1.62 -0.66
C LEU A 25 15.42 2.82 -1.60
N LYS A 26 15.89 3.98 -1.12
CA LYS A 26 16.05 5.18 -1.95
C LYS A 26 17.03 4.94 -3.10
N LYS A 27 18.14 4.24 -2.84
CA LYS A 27 19.16 3.88 -3.85
C LYS A 27 18.61 2.92 -4.91
N GLN A 28 17.82 1.93 -4.51
CA GLN A 28 17.28 0.94 -5.46
C GLN A 28 16.10 1.45 -6.27
N LEU A 29 15.21 2.22 -5.65
CA LEU A 29 13.93 2.58 -6.27
C LEU A 29 13.99 3.93 -7.00
N ASN A 30 14.98 4.80 -6.73
CA ASN A 30 15.05 6.16 -7.31
C ASN A 30 13.74 6.96 -7.15
N LEU A 31 12.94 6.60 -6.14
CA LEU A 31 11.65 7.20 -5.81
C LEU A 31 11.73 7.83 -4.42
N ARG A 32 10.82 8.76 -4.14
CA ARG A 32 10.60 9.25 -2.77
C ARG A 32 9.81 8.21 -2.00
N VAL A 33 10.38 7.73 -0.91
CA VAL A 33 9.82 6.68 -0.06
C VAL A 33 9.50 7.29 1.30
N ASP A 34 8.22 7.27 1.67
CA ASP A 34 7.75 7.64 3.00
C ASP A 34 7.57 6.36 3.84
N ILE A 35 8.22 6.30 5.00
CA ILE A 35 8.13 5.15 5.90
C ILE A 35 7.33 5.54 7.14
N GLU A 36 6.22 4.85 7.35
CA GLU A 36 5.43 4.91 8.57
C GLU A 36 5.75 3.71 9.46
N LYS A 37 6.20 3.99 10.69
CA LYS A 37 6.51 2.96 11.68
C LYS A 37 5.25 2.62 12.45
N VAL A 38 4.87 1.36 12.42
CA VAL A 38 3.72 0.85 13.17
C VAL A 38 4.19 -0.18 14.21
N PRO A 39 3.54 -0.26 15.39
CA PRO A 39 3.92 -1.23 16.40
C PRO A 39 3.67 -2.67 15.90
N LYS A 40 4.47 -3.62 16.39
CA LYS A 40 4.32 -5.03 16.01
C LYS A 40 2.91 -5.55 16.30
N GLY A 41 2.35 -6.33 15.39
CA GLY A 41 1.03 -6.94 15.51
C GLY A 41 -0.10 -6.09 14.96
N THR A 42 0.21 -4.92 14.39
CA THR A 42 -0.80 -4.06 13.72
C THR A 42 -1.01 -4.42 12.26
N LEU A 43 0.00 -4.96 11.57
CA LEU A 43 -0.18 -5.40 10.18
C LEU A 43 -0.79 -6.80 10.17
N VAL A 44 -1.93 -6.92 9.50
CA VAL A 44 -2.64 -8.19 9.35
C VAL A 44 -1.74 -9.18 8.63
N ARG A 45 -1.47 -10.31 9.29
CA ARG A 45 -0.76 -11.44 8.71
C ARG A 45 -1.79 -12.43 8.20
N SER A 46 -1.60 -12.88 6.98
CA SER A 46 -2.41 -13.92 6.36
C SER A 46 -1.55 -15.17 6.23
N ASP A 47 -2.11 -16.32 6.58
CA ASP A 47 -1.47 -17.64 6.42
C ASP A 47 -1.38 -18.05 4.93
N TYR A 48 -2.17 -17.39 4.08
CA TYR A 48 -2.09 -17.46 2.62
C TYR A 48 -1.28 -16.31 2.02
N LYS A 49 -1.10 -16.27 0.69
CA LYS A 49 -0.31 -15.23 -0.02
C LYS A 49 -0.72 -13.81 0.42
N GLY A 50 0.18 -13.15 1.16
CA GLY A 50 -0.07 -11.82 1.71
C GLY A 50 -0.16 -10.74 0.63
N LYS A 51 -1.29 -10.04 0.55
CA LYS A 51 -1.45 -8.83 -0.26
C LYS A 51 -0.90 -7.63 0.53
N ARG A 52 0.34 -7.23 0.23
CA ARG A 52 1.05 -6.12 0.95
C ARG A 52 1.08 -4.81 0.17
N PHE A 53 0.69 -4.83 -1.10
CA PHE A 53 0.65 -3.64 -1.94
C PHE A 53 -0.78 -3.14 -2.04
N ILE A 54 -0.97 -1.85 -1.73
CA ILE A 54 -2.26 -1.18 -1.82
C ILE A 54 -2.13 -0.15 -2.93
N ASP A 55 -2.78 -0.40 -4.07
CA ASP A 55 -2.85 0.58 -5.16
C ASP A 55 -4.03 1.52 -4.92
N GLU A 56 -3.75 2.73 -4.45
CA GLU A 56 -4.78 3.75 -4.22
C GLU A 56 -5.06 4.63 -5.45
N ARG A 57 -4.41 4.38 -6.59
CA ARG A 57 -4.63 5.20 -7.81
C ARG A 57 -6.08 5.15 -8.27
N GLY A 58 -6.76 4.01 -8.10
CA GLY A 58 -8.18 3.85 -8.39
C GLY A 58 -9.13 4.63 -7.48
N LYS A 59 -8.67 5.12 -6.31
CA LYS A 59 -9.48 5.99 -5.43
C LYS A 59 -9.46 7.45 -5.86
N ARG A 60 -8.59 7.84 -6.80
CA ARG A 60 -8.64 9.18 -7.39
C ARG A 60 -9.91 9.27 -8.24
N SER A 61 -10.80 10.18 -7.85
CA SER A 61 -12.04 10.52 -8.53
C SER A 61 -11.81 10.59 -10.05
N GLY A 62 -12.26 9.56 -10.78
CA GLY A 62 -12.06 9.45 -12.23
C GLY A 62 -11.95 8.03 -12.77
N TYR A 63 -11.55 7.05 -11.94
CA TYR A 63 -11.52 5.65 -12.35
C TYR A 63 -12.80 4.94 -11.90
N ASN A 64 -13.85 4.99 -12.71
CA ASN A 64 -14.97 4.05 -12.56
C ASN A 64 -14.42 2.65 -12.82
N SER A 65 -14.56 1.74 -11.87
CA SER A 65 -14.24 0.36 -12.17
C SER A 65 -15.26 -0.17 -13.19
N PHE A 66 -14.83 -1.03 -14.12
CA PHE A 66 -15.76 -1.65 -15.09
C PHE A 66 -16.91 -2.38 -14.37
N ALA A 67 -16.67 -2.85 -13.14
CA ALA A 67 -17.68 -3.44 -12.27
C ALA A 67 -18.73 -2.42 -11.78
N ASP A 68 -18.32 -1.17 -11.46
CA ASP A 68 -19.25 -0.09 -11.11
C ASP A 68 -20.15 0.29 -12.29
N ASP A 69 -19.61 0.30 -13.52
CA ASP A 69 -20.43 0.57 -14.71
C ASP A 69 -21.39 -0.58 -15.03
N LEU A 70 -20.98 -1.84 -14.87
CA LEU A 70 -21.87 -3.00 -15.05
C LEU A 70 -23.01 -3.06 -14.02
N SER A 71 -22.79 -2.53 -12.80
CA SER A 71 -23.85 -2.46 -11.76
C SER A 71 -25.03 -1.56 -12.18
N LYS A 72 -24.76 -0.54 -13.01
CA LYS A 72 -25.78 0.37 -13.57
C LYS A 72 -26.62 -0.29 -14.66
N PHE A 73 -26.10 -1.35 -15.28
CA PHE A 73 -26.80 -2.15 -16.29
C PHE A 73 -27.49 -3.38 -15.69
N SER A 74 -27.79 -3.39 -14.39
CA SER A 74 -28.65 -4.42 -13.82
C SER A 74 -30.02 -4.37 -14.51
N PHE A 75 -30.24 -5.32 -15.43
CA PHE A 75 -31.54 -5.56 -16.02
C PHE A 75 -32.43 -6.10 -14.90
N ALA A 76 -33.24 -5.21 -14.32
CA ALA A 76 -34.41 -5.62 -13.58
C ALA A 76 -35.29 -6.47 -14.51
N GLY A 77 -35.44 -7.74 -14.16
CA GLY A 77 -36.31 -8.78 -14.71
C GLY A 77 -37.07 -8.49 -16.01
N VAL A 78 -36.78 -9.29 -17.04
CA VAL A 78 -37.78 -9.76 -18.00
C VAL A 78 -37.98 -11.25 -17.76
#